data_AF-A0AAJ0D5N5-F1
#
_entry.id   AF-A0AAJ0D5N5-F1
#
_cell.length_a   1.000
_cell.length_b   1.000
_cell.length_c   1.000
_cell.angle_alpha   90.00
_cell.angle_beta   90.00
_cell.angle_gamma   90.00
#
_symmetry.space_group_name_H-M   'P 1'
#
loop_
_entity.id
_entity.type
_entity.pdbx_description
1 polymer ?
#
loop_
_entity_poly.entity_id
_entity_poly.type
_entity_poly.pdbx_seq_one_letter_code
_entity_poly.pdbx_strand_id
1 'polypeptide(L)'
;MAAASGSGAPPPPPNNNPFGFLNQRPGTTRVSKIKWEVHNDRKLMLIIMGRDIQPNEFQAIANSFPERPTAKAIQERIAKLRRLQNAERDRMQLAQAPMEVPEGISDEDRAAAAMAALGHNFG
;
A
#
# COMPACT_ATOMS: atom_id res chain seq x y z
N MET A 1 3.52 -21.60 -79.91
CA MET A 1 2.59 -22.12 -78.87
C MET A 1 3.38 -23.07 -77.96
N ALA A 2 3.66 -22.66 -76.71
CA ALA A 2 3.97 -23.57 -75.59
C ALA A 2 4.00 -22.80 -74.25
N ALA A 3 3.13 -23.25 -73.34
CA ALA A 3 3.03 -23.12 -71.88
C ALA A 3 3.78 -21.98 -71.14
N ALA A 4 3.00 -21.04 -70.60
CA ALA A 4 3.39 -20.22 -69.46
C ALA A 4 3.01 -20.95 -68.15
N SER A 5 4.03 -21.13 -67.30
CA SER A 5 3.90 -21.56 -65.91
C SER A 5 3.05 -20.58 -65.10
N GLY A 6 2.10 -21.09 -64.31
CA GLY A 6 1.23 -20.28 -63.48
C GLY A 6 0.65 -21.08 -62.33
N SER A 7 1.51 -21.57 -61.43
CA SER A 7 1.09 -22.15 -60.15
C SER A 7 0.61 -21.04 -59.20
N GLY A 8 -0.61 -20.54 -59.43
CA GLY A 8 -1.30 -19.65 -58.49
C GLY A 8 -1.97 -20.49 -57.42
N ALA A 9 -1.41 -20.53 -56.21
CA ALA A 9 -2.12 -21.08 -55.06
C ALA A 9 -3.40 -20.27 -54.80
N PRO A 10 -4.54 -20.90 -54.48
CA PRO A 10 -5.75 -20.17 -54.14
C PRO A 10 -5.52 -19.30 -52.89
N PRO A 11 -6.16 -18.11 -52.80
CA PRO A 11 -6.06 -17.27 -51.61
C PRO A 11 -6.59 -18.04 -50.38
N PRO A 12 -5.99 -17.83 -49.19
CA PRO A 12 -6.50 -18.46 -47.98
C PRO A 12 -7.96 -18.00 -47.73
N PRO A 13 -8.81 -18.88 -47.18
CA PRO A 13 -10.18 -18.50 -46.85
C PRO A 13 -10.17 -17.33 -45.85
N PRO A 14 -11.17 -16.43 -45.90
CA PRO A 14 -11.31 -15.39 -44.90
C PRO A 14 -11.42 -16.04 -43.52
N ASN A 15 -10.55 -15.61 -42.61
CA ASN A 15 -10.46 -16.10 -41.24
C ASN A 15 -11.75 -15.75 -40.49
N ASN A 16 -12.73 -16.65 -40.56
CA ASN A 16 -14.03 -16.50 -39.90
C ASN A 16 -13.99 -17.12 -38.50
N ASN A 17 -12.95 -16.83 -37.73
CA ASN A 17 -12.88 -17.19 -36.32
C ASN A 17 -13.70 -16.17 -35.49
N PRO A 18 -14.88 -16.53 -34.95
CA PRO A 18 -15.65 -15.66 -34.05
C PRO A 18 -14.97 -15.47 -32.68
N PHE A 19 -13.83 -16.12 -32.45
CA PHE A 19 -13.04 -16.04 -31.21
C PHE A 19 -11.77 -15.21 -31.37
N GLY A 20 -11.78 -14.21 -32.27
CA GLY A 20 -10.76 -13.17 -32.37
C GLY A 20 -10.70 -12.19 -31.18
N PHE A 21 -11.42 -12.45 -30.09
CA PHE A 21 -11.28 -11.72 -28.84
C PHE A 21 -10.06 -12.22 -28.07
N LEU A 22 -8.88 -11.94 -28.64
CA LEU A 22 -7.62 -11.90 -27.92
C LEU A 22 -7.77 -10.98 -26.70
N ASN A 23 -8.03 -11.60 -25.55
CA ASN A 23 -7.33 -11.39 -24.29
C ASN A 23 -6.83 -9.96 -24.01
N GLN A 24 -7.70 -8.95 -24.06
CA GLN A 24 -7.45 -7.72 -23.31
C GLN A 24 -8.01 -7.90 -21.91
N ARG A 25 -7.36 -8.76 -21.11
CA ARG A 25 -7.43 -8.55 -19.65
C ARG A 25 -6.97 -7.11 -19.43
N PRO A 26 -7.74 -6.26 -18.71
CA PRO A 26 -7.31 -4.90 -18.42
C PRO A 26 -5.90 -5.02 -17.86
N GLY A 27 -4.95 -4.37 -18.54
CA GLY A 27 -3.53 -4.60 -18.32
C GLY A 27 -3.28 -4.65 -16.83
N THR A 28 -2.82 -5.79 -16.33
CA THR A 28 -2.33 -5.90 -14.97
C THR A 28 -1.28 -4.81 -14.86
N THR A 29 -1.67 -3.66 -14.30
CA THR A 29 -0.75 -2.58 -14.00
C THR A 29 0.32 -3.26 -13.20
N ARG A 30 1.50 -3.45 -13.79
CA ARG A 30 2.61 -4.10 -13.11
C ARG A 30 2.82 -3.23 -11.89
N VAL A 31 2.33 -3.70 -10.74
CA VAL A 31 2.43 -2.96 -9.49
C VAL A 31 3.91 -2.81 -9.27
N SER A 32 4.42 -1.62 -9.57
CA SER A 32 5.80 -1.25 -9.35
C SER A 32 6.04 -1.51 -7.87
N LYS A 33 6.87 -2.50 -7.57
CA LYS A 33 7.34 -2.72 -6.21
C LYS A 33 8.10 -1.46 -5.84
N ILE A 34 7.52 -0.66 -4.97
CA ILE A 34 8.15 0.59 -4.59
C ILE A 34 9.51 0.27 -3.99
N LYS A 35 10.55 0.98 -4.43
CA LYS A 35 11.83 0.89 -3.75
C LYS A 35 11.77 1.83 -2.55
N TRP A 36 11.76 1.25 -1.36
CA TRP A 36 11.76 2.03 -0.12
C TRP A 36 13.14 2.60 0.15
N GLU A 37 13.34 3.84 -0.28
CA GLU A 37 14.54 4.62 0.00
C GLU A 37 14.34 5.54 1.21
N VAL A 38 15.44 6.01 1.80
CA VAL A 38 15.45 6.86 3.00
C VAL A 38 14.55 8.09 2.84
N HIS A 39 14.53 8.68 1.64
CA HIS A 39 13.66 9.83 1.35
C HIS A 39 12.16 9.48 1.47
N ASN A 40 11.75 8.32 0.92
CA ASN A 40 10.36 7.86 0.96
C ASN A 40 9.93 7.50 2.39
N ASP A 41 10.82 6.88 3.16
CA ASP A 41 10.58 6.59 4.57
C ASP A 41 10.44 7.86 5.41
N ARG A 42 11.31 8.84 5.20
CA ARG A 42 11.23 10.12 5.90
C ARG A 42 9.91 10.82 5.62
N LYS A 43 9.48 10.86 4.36
CA LYS A 43 8.17 11.40 3.98
C LYS A 43 7.04 10.66 4.69
N LEU A 44 7.09 9.33 4.70
CA LEU A 44 6.07 8.51 5.35
C LEU A 44 6.05 8.73 6.88
N MET A 45 7.22 8.84 7.52
CA MET A 45 7.35 9.18 8.94
C MET A 45 6.71 10.53 9.26
N LEU A 46 7.03 11.58 8.48
CA LEU A 46 6.42 12.91 8.67
C LEU A 46 4.90 12.87 8.53
N ILE A 47 4.38 12.04 7.62
CA ILE A 47 2.95 11.84 7.46
C ILE A 47 2.36 11.18 8.70
N ILE A 48 2.97 10.15 9.28
CA ILE A 48 2.36 9.36 10.37
C ILE A 48 2.68 9.85 11.79
N MET A 49 3.56 10.85 11.93
CA MET A 49 3.94 11.37 13.24
C MET A 49 2.73 11.86 14.03
N GLY A 50 2.58 11.37 15.27
CA GLY A 50 1.57 11.82 16.22
C GLY A 50 0.12 11.47 15.88
N ARG A 51 -0.14 10.64 14.85
CA ARG A 51 -1.51 10.26 14.48
C ARG A 51 -1.65 8.79 14.11
N ASP A 52 -2.86 8.29 14.31
CA ASP A 52 -3.31 7.05 13.70
C ASP A 52 -3.89 7.30 12.31
N ILE A 53 -3.51 6.41 11.38
CA ILE A 53 -3.93 6.48 9.98
C ILE A 53 -5.14 5.57 9.81
N GLN A 54 -6.23 6.15 9.33
CA GLN A 54 -7.46 5.43 9.06
C GLN A 54 -7.34 4.61 7.75
N PRO A 55 -8.08 3.49 7.61
CA PRO A 55 -8.00 2.64 6.43
C PRO A 55 -8.26 3.35 5.09
N ASN A 56 -9.11 4.37 5.10
CA ASN A 56 -9.43 5.19 3.92
C ASN A 56 -8.29 6.15 3.52
N GLU A 57 -7.37 6.49 4.42
CA GLU A 57 -6.28 7.42 4.16
C GLU A 57 -5.09 6.77 3.45
N PHE A 58 -4.93 5.44 3.55
CA PHE A 58 -3.80 4.73 2.92
C PHE A 58 -3.73 4.96 1.40
N GLN A 59 -4.88 5.05 0.74
CA GLN A 59 -4.92 5.32 -0.71
C GLN A 59 -4.51 6.77 -1.03
N ALA A 60 -4.90 7.73 -0.19
CA ALA A 60 -4.48 9.12 -0.35
C ALA A 60 -2.96 9.26 -0.15
N ILE A 61 -2.41 8.58 0.86
CA ILE A 61 -0.96 8.54 1.11
C ILE A 61 -0.23 7.90 -0.07
N ALA A 62 -0.72 6.77 -0.58
CA ALA A 62 -0.18 6.11 -1.77
C ALA A 62 -0.13 7.05 -2.99
N ASN A 63 -1.19 7.81 -3.23
CA ASN A 63 -1.26 8.76 -4.34
C ASN A 63 -0.27 9.94 -4.21
N SER A 64 0.25 10.20 -3.01
CA SER A 64 1.27 11.23 -2.78
C SER A 64 2.66 10.83 -3.30
N PHE A 65 2.90 9.56 -3.62
CA PHE A 65 4.17 9.07 -4.15
C PHE A 65 4.12 8.96 -5.68
N PRO A 66 5.22 9.30 -6.37
CA PRO A 66 5.27 9.23 -7.84
C PRO A 66 5.08 7.80 -8.35
N GLU A 67 5.57 6.82 -7.61
CA GLU A 67 5.47 5.39 -7.95
C GLU A 67 4.10 4.76 -7.64
N ARG A 68 3.20 5.50 -6.97
CA ARG A 68 1.83 5.08 -6.61
C ARG A 68 1.76 3.65 -6.05
N PRO A 69 2.42 3.38 -4.90
CA PRO A 69 2.35 2.07 -4.25
C PRO A 69 0.90 1.70 -3.92
N THR A 70 0.62 0.43 -3.69
CA THR A 70 -0.69 0.01 -3.20
C THR A 70 -0.91 0.49 -1.76
N ALA A 71 -2.17 0.74 -1.39
CA ALA A 71 -2.54 1.06 -0.01
C ALA A 71 -1.99 0.01 1.00
N LYS A 72 -2.00 -1.27 0.61
CA LYS A 72 -1.41 -2.36 1.40
C LYS A 72 0.10 -2.18 1.61
N ALA A 73 0.84 -1.79 0.58
CA ALA A 73 2.28 -1.54 0.71
C ALA A 73 2.58 -0.35 1.64
N ILE A 74 1.75 0.70 1.62
CA ILE A 74 1.83 1.81 2.58
C ILE A 74 1.59 1.29 4.00
N GLN A 75 0.51 0.53 4.22
CA GLN A 75 0.16 -0.04 5.53
C GLN A 75 1.30 -0.90 6.09
N GLU A 76 1.83 -1.83 5.29
CA GLU A 76 2.97 -2.68 5.67
C GLU A 76 4.21 -1.86 6.03
N ARG A 77 4.47 -0.78 5.27
CA ARG A 77 5.62 0.08 5.54
C ARG A 77 5.47 0.89 6.81
N ILE A 78 4.28 1.45 7.06
CA ILE A 78 3.96 2.15 8.31
C ILE A 78 4.13 1.22 9.51
N ALA A 79 3.62 -0.01 9.43
CA ALA A 79 3.78 -0.99 10.49
C ALA A 79 5.27 -1.30 10.77
N LYS A 80 6.09 -1.44 9.72
CA LYS A 80 7.54 -1.62 9.86
C LYS A 80 8.21 -0.42 10.52
N LEU A 81 7.87 0.81 10.09
CA LEU A 81 8.45 2.03 10.65
C LEU A 81 8.09 2.22 12.12
N ARG A 82 6.83 1.95 12.52
CA ARG A 82 6.41 1.98 13.93
C ARG A 82 7.17 0.96 14.79
N ARG A 83 7.42 -0.25 14.26
CA ARG A 83 8.26 -1.24 14.95
C ARG A 83 9.70 -0.74 15.14
N LEU A 84 10.29 -0.13 14.11
CA LEU A 84 11.64 0.45 14.22
C LEU A 84 11.68 1.62 15.21
N GLN A 85 10.69 2.50 15.18
CA GLN A 85 10.54 3.59 16.14
C GLN A 85 10.46 3.07 17.58
N ASN A 86 9.66 2.03 17.81
CA ASN A 86 9.57 1.39 19.13
C ASN A 86 10.88 0.74 19.55
N ALA A 87 11.56 0.01 18.65
CA ALA A 87 12.84 -0.60 18.95
C ALA A 87 13.92 0.42 19.32
N GLU A 88 14.01 1.54 18.59
CA GLU A 88 14.96 2.62 18.92
C GLU A 88 14.58 3.34 20.22
N ARG A 89 13.28 3.52 20.48
CA ARG A 89 12.78 4.08 21.75
C ARG A 89 13.15 3.19 22.94
N ASP A 90 12.92 1.88 22.81
CA ASP A 90 13.24 0.89 23.84
C ASP A 90 14.76 0.83 24.07
N ARG A 91 15.56 0.89 22.99
CA ARG A 91 17.03 0.96 23.07
C ARG A 91 17.52 2.18 23.86
N MET A 92 16.85 3.32 23.71
CA MET A 92 17.19 4.56 24.43
C MET A 92 16.50 4.66 25.80
N GLN A 93 15.69 3.67 26.20
CA GLN A 93 14.86 3.68 27.41
C GLN A 93 14.01 4.95 27.53
N LEU A 94 13.59 5.51 26.40
CA LEU A 94 12.76 6.70 26.39
C LEU A 94 11.33 6.32 26.76
N ALA A 95 10.79 6.99 27.78
CA ALA A 95 9.39 6.87 28.14
C ALA A 95 8.51 7.11 26.90
N GLN A 96 7.47 6.29 26.74
CA GLN A 96 6.47 6.54 25.73
C GLN A 96 5.82 7.89 26.07
N ALA A 97 6.00 8.91 25.21
CA ALA A 97 5.28 10.15 25.41
C ALA A 97 3.79 9.80 25.41
N PRO A 98 3.01 10.16 26.46
CA PRO A 98 1.58 9.99 26.42
C PRO A 98 1.09 10.71 25.17
N MET A 99 0.40 9.99 24.29
CA MET A 99 -0.28 10.58 23.15
C MET A 99 -1.21 11.64 23.76
N GLU A 100 -0.91 12.93 23.54
CA GLU A 100 -1.74 14.00 24.10
C GLU A 100 -3.15 13.82 23.53
N VAL A 101 -4.01 13.28 24.39
CA VAL A 101 -5.44 13.19 24.15
C VAL A 101 -5.94 14.63 24.11
N PRO A 102 -6.74 15.03 23.11
CA PRO A 102 -7.25 16.40 23.01
C PRO A 102 -7.81 16.85 24.36
N GLU A 103 -7.29 17.97 24.88
CA GLU A 103 -7.72 18.57 26.15
C GLU A 103 -9.25 18.71 26.16
N GLY A 104 -9.92 17.93 27.00
CA GLY A 104 -11.38 17.90 27.04
C GLY A 104 -12.01 16.68 27.73
N ILE A 105 -11.23 15.66 28.11
CA ILE A 105 -11.75 14.54 28.89
C ILE A 105 -11.44 14.76 30.37
N SER A 106 -12.50 14.81 31.18
CA SER A 106 -12.48 14.92 32.64
C SER A 106 -11.53 13.89 33.27
N ASP A 107 -10.83 14.26 34.34
CA ASP A 107 -9.88 13.36 35.04
C ASP A 107 -10.52 12.03 35.50
N GLU A 108 -11.84 12.00 35.66
CA GLU A 108 -12.63 10.81 36.00
C GLU A 108 -12.70 9.79 34.85
N ASP A 109 -12.85 10.26 33.61
CA ASP A 109 -12.85 9.40 32.41
C ASP A 109 -11.43 8.92 32.07
N ARG A 110 -10.43 9.72 32.41
CA ARG A 110 -9.00 9.39 32.27
C ARG A 110 -8.60 8.20 33.15
N ALA A 111 -9.14 8.10 34.36
CA ALA A 111 -8.93 6.95 35.25
C ALA A 111 -9.61 5.69 34.69
N ALA A 112 -10.80 5.80 34.10
CA ALA A 112 -11.50 4.69 33.48
C ALA A 112 -10.77 4.14 32.24
N ALA A 113 -10.23 5.02 31.38
CA ALA A 113 -9.46 4.63 30.20
C ALA A 113 -8.11 3.98 30.56
N ALA A 114 -7.41 4.49 31.57
CA ALA A 114 -6.15 3.91 32.04
C ALA A 114 -6.36 2.54 32.71
N MET A 115 -7.45 2.34 33.46
CA MET A 115 -7.77 1.06 34.09
C MET A 115 -8.24 0.00 33.08
N ALA A 116 -8.93 0.40 32.01
CA ALA A 116 -9.33 -0.53 30.94
C ALA A 116 -8.13 -1.09 30.14
N ALA A 117 -7.07 -0.30 29.98
CA ALA A 117 -5.84 -0.72 29.28
C ALA A 117 -4.96 -1.69 30.09
N LEU A 118 -5.08 -1.70 31.42
CA LEU A 118 -4.35 -2.62 32.31
C LEU A 118 -5.04 -3.98 32.50
N GLY A 119 -6.30 -4.13 32.07
CA GLY A 119 -7.09 -5.34 32.27
C GLY A 119 -6.97 -6.44 31.19
N HIS A 120 -6.28 -6.19 30.08
CA HIS A 120 -6.31 -7.11 28.91
C HIS A 120 -5.02 -7.92 28.66
N ASN A 121 -4.04 -7.91 29.57
CA ASN A 121 -2.76 -8.60 29.34
C ASN A 121 -2.43 -9.75 30.31
N PHE A 122 -3.44 -10.36 30.94
CA PHE A 122 -3.27 -11.68 31.57
C PHE A 122 -4.46 -12.58 31.25
N GLY A 123 -4.22 -13.53 30.34
CA GLY A 123 -5.07 -14.64 29.93
C GLY A 123 -4.31 -15.52 28.97
#